data_AF-A0A3S1D3X3-F1
#
_entry.id   AF-A0A3S1D3X3-F1
#
_cell.length_a   1.000
_cell.length_b   1.000
_cell.length_c   1.000
_cell.angle_alpha   90.00
_cell.angle_beta   90.00
_cell.angle_gamma   90.00
#
_symmetry.space_group_name_H-M   'P 1'
#
loop_
_entity.id
_entity.type
_entity.pdbx_description
1 polymer ?
#
loop_
_entity_poly.entity_id
_entity_poly.type
_entity_poly.pdbx_seq_one_letter_code
_entity_poly.pdbx_strand_id
1 'polypeptide(L)'
;MDHTRTEDVIDEQEYRQVLKRMLKLVSVPEGYAFQHVQCQQQNNNEVWVFRYEKDSGDNSGIGGEHYSFVMQENNHKLLGITWMDESLSYGNLPSKEETEELAESFLNKIEPGLFERLEHKWTDLHHETILVRNHDGEHEEVVVTGMKYKCYLRDEQNYAWVIFGPGGQLITFEQGIYWEGGRVTEKWLHDS
;
A
#
# COMPACT_ATOMS: atom_id res chain seq x y z
N MET A 1 -14.58 25.97 -19.59
CA MET A 1 -14.29 25.17 -20.79
C MET A 1 -12.93 24.56 -20.56
N ASP A 2 -12.94 23.24 -20.40
CA ASP A 2 -11.84 22.28 -20.50
C ASP A 2 -10.40 22.76 -20.21
N HIS A 3 -9.92 22.39 -19.02
CA HIS A 3 -8.50 22.11 -18.81
C HIS A 3 -8.35 20.61 -18.55
N THR A 4 -8.55 19.82 -19.60
CA THR A 4 -8.05 18.45 -19.64
C THR A 4 -6.53 18.56 -19.65
N ARG A 5 -5.94 18.40 -18.47
CA ARG A 5 -4.49 18.29 -18.30
C ARG A 5 -4.08 17.04 -19.06
N THR A 6 -3.29 17.22 -20.09
CA THR A 6 -2.57 16.16 -20.81
C THR A 6 -2.03 15.15 -19.81
N GLU A 7 -2.26 13.86 -20.05
CA GLU A 7 -1.48 12.79 -19.42
C GLU A 7 -0.01 13.12 -19.68
N ASP A 8 0.67 13.65 -18.65
CA ASP A 8 2.09 13.90 -18.72
C ASP A 8 2.75 12.53 -18.98
N VAL A 9 3.27 12.34 -20.19
CA VAL A 9 4.02 11.13 -20.55
C VAL A 9 5.31 11.18 -19.73
N ILE A 10 5.28 10.54 -18.56
CA ILE A 10 6.44 10.36 -17.70
C ILE A 10 7.45 9.49 -18.45
N ASP A 11 8.70 9.95 -18.59
CA ASP A 11 9.76 9.15 -19.19
C ASP A 11 10.06 7.97 -18.27
N GLU A 12 10.02 6.75 -18.82
CA GLU A 12 10.35 5.53 -18.08
C GLU A 12 11.72 5.63 -17.39
N GLN A 13 12.66 6.38 -17.96
CA GLN A 13 13.98 6.61 -17.36
C GLN A 13 13.90 7.29 -15.99
N GLU A 14 12.89 8.13 -15.73
CA GLU A 14 12.71 8.88 -14.49
C GLU A 14 12.39 7.96 -13.31
N TYR A 15 11.51 6.98 -13.51
CA TYR A 15 11.07 6.07 -12.43
C TYR A 15 11.72 4.69 -12.45
N ARG A 16 12.45 4.30 -13.52
CA ARG A 16 13.02 2.95 -13.65
C ARG A 16 13.96 2.58 -12.50
N GLN A 17 14.73 3.53 -11.98
CA GLN A 17 15.61 3.28 -10.84
C GLN A 17 14.82 3.02 -9.55
N VAL A 18 13.77 3.81 -9.33
CA VAL A 18 12.83 3.69 -8.20
C VAL A 18 12.13 2.33 -8.25
N LEU A 19 11.58 1.97 -9.41
CA LEU A 19 10.92 0.69 -9.63
C LEU A 19 11.88 -0.48 -9.37
N LYS A 20 13.10 -0.44 -9.91
CA LYS A 20 14.12 -1.47 -9.68
C LYS A 20 14.51 -1.59 -8.20
N ARG A 21 14.47 -0.49 -7.45
CA ARG A 21 14.71 -0.52 -6.00
C ARG A 21 13.54 -1.19 -5.27
N MET A 22 12.31 -0.81 -5.58
CA MET A 22 11.10 -1.39 -4.99
C MET A 22 11.05 -2.91 -5.21
N LEU A 23 11.29 -3.38 -6.43
CA LEU A 23 11.22 -4.81 -6.78
C LEU A 23 12.29 -5.67 -6.10
N LYS A 24 13.30 -5.06 -5.45
CA LYS A 24 14.25 -5.76 -4.58
C LYS A 24 13.75 -5.89 -3.14
N LEU A 25 12.86 -5.01 -2.71
CA LEU A 25 12.30 -4.97 -1.36
C LEU A 25 11.04 -5.83 -1.26
N VAL A 26 10.19 -5.80 -2.27
CA VAL A 26 8.90 -6.48 -2.28
C VAL A 26 8.58 -7.02 -3.68
N SER A 27 7.83 -8.12 -3.72
CA SER A 27 7.38 -8.73 -4.96
C SER A 27 5.98 -8.23 -5.29
N VAL A 28 5.72 -7.98 -6.57
CA VAL A 28 4.36 -7.82 -7.08
C VAL A 28 3.67 -9.20 -7.05
N PRO A 29 2.42 -9.30 -6.58
CA PRO A 29 1.67 -10.56 -6.61
C PRO A 29 1.55 -11.15 -8.02
N GLU A 30 1.46 -12.47 -8.11
CA GLU A 30 1.24 -13.16 -9.39
C GLU A 30 -0.12 -12.76 -9.98
N GLY A 31 -0.20 -12.66 -11.32
CA GLY A 31 -1.42 -12.23 -12.02
C GLY A 31 -1.64 -10.72 -12.06
N TYR A 32 -0.72 -9.90 -11.54
CA TYR A 32 -0.80 -8.44 -11.61
C TYR A 32 0.18 -7.86 -12.64
N ALA A 33 -0.33 -6.98 -13.50
CA ALA A 33 0.42 -6.28 -14.53
C ALA A 33 0.48 -4.77 -14.26
N PHE A 34 1.59 -4.14 -14.65
CA PHE A 34 1.76 -2.70 -14.53
C PHE A 34 0.73 -1.97 -15.39
N GLN A 35 -0.02 -1.05 -14.77
CA GLN A 35 -1.04 -0.26 -15.46
C GLN A 35 -0.55 1.15 -15.72
N HIS A 36 -0.17 1.87 -14.67
CA HIS A 36 0.33 3.24 -14.82
C HIS A 36 1.19 3.67 -13.62
N VAL A 37 1.88 4.79 -13.81
CA VAL A 37 2.63 5.50 -12.77
C VAL A 37 2.25 6.97 -12.80
N GLN A 38 2.24 7.61 -11.64
CA GLN A 38 2.02 9.05 -11.50
C GLN A 38 3.11 9.67 -10.64
N CYS A 39 3.51 10.90 -10.98
CA CYS A 39 4.26 11.76 -10.06
C CYS A 39 3.24 12.55 -9.23
N GLN A 40 3.36 12.46 -7.91
CA GLN A 40 2.52 13.15 -6.94
C GLN A 40 3.39 13.77 -5.84
N GLN A 41 2.77 14.39 -4.84
CA GLN A 41 3.45 14.84 -3.65
C GLN A 41 2.92 14.14 -2.39
N GLN A 42 3.82 13.76 -1.48
CA GLN A 42 3.45 13.33 -0.14
C GLN A 42 4.24 14.15 0.88
N ASN A 43 3.56 14.85 1.77
CA ASN A 43 4.18 15.75 2.74
C ASN A 43 5.16 16.75 2.09
N ASN A 44 4.78 17.33 0.94
CA ASN A 44 5.61 18.22 0.11
C ASN A 44 6.87 17.60 -0.52
N ASN A 45 7.00 16.27 -0.54
CA ASN A 45 8.07 15.57 -1.27
C ASN A 45 7.50 14.92 -2.52
N GLU A 46 8.25 14.93 -3.62
CA GLU A 46 7.88 14.23 -4.84
C GLU A 46 7.90 12.71 -4.62
N VAL A 47 6.84 12.06 -5.08
CA VAL A 47 6.64 10.61 -4.96
C VAL A 47 6.16 10.03 -6.27
N TRP A 48 6.59 8.80 -6.54
CA TRP A 48 6.06 7.96 -7.59
C TRP A 48 5.00 7.03 -7.02
N VAL A 49 3.80 7.08 -7.60
CA VAL A 49 2.67 6.19 -7.28
C VAL A 49 2.52 5.22 -8.42
N PHE A 50 2.70 3.93 -8.16
CA PHE A 50 2.58 2.87 -9.15
C PHE A 50 1.29 2.09 -8.92
N ARG A 51 0.58 1.79 -9.99
CA ARG A 51 -0.64 0.97 -10.00
C ARG A 51 -0.42 -0.26 -10.86
N TYR A 52 -0.79 -1.40 -10.30
CA TYR A 52 -0.89 -2.69 -10.97
C TYR A 52 -2.32 -3.22 -10.82
N GLU A 53 -2.82 -3.84 -11.86
CA GLU A 53 -4.16 -4.45 -11.91
C GLU A 53 -4.05 -5.89 -12.41
N LYS A 54 -5.11 -6.69 -12.26
CA LYS A 54 -5.10 -8.08 -12.73
C LYS A 54 -4.91 -8.13 -14.24
N ASP A 55 -4.04 -9.02 -14.70
CA ASP A 55 -3.76 -9.21 -16.13
C ASP A 55 -4.99 -9.72 -16.91
N SER A 56 -5.91 -10.41 -16.23
CA SER A 56 -7.21 -10.81 -16.76
C SER A 56 -8.17 -9.64 -16.98
N GLY A 57 -7.93 -8.49 -16.34
CA GLY A 57 -8.84 -7.35 -16.27
C GLY A 57 -10.02 -7.55 -15.31
N ASP A 58 -10.07 -8.68 -14.59
CA ASP A 58 -11.12 -8.94 -13.60
C ASP A 58 -11.01 -7.95 -12.45
N ASN A 59 -12.18 -7.47 -12.00
CA ASN A 59 -12.34 -6.57 -10.86
C ASN A 59 -11.41 -5.36 -10.85
N SER A 60 -10.90 -4.93 -12.01
CA SER A 60 -9.93 -3.84 -12.12
C SER A 60 -10.61 -2.46 -12.09
N GLY A 61 -9.83 -1.41 -11.88
CA GLY A 61 -10.31 -0.03 -11.78
C GLY A 61 -10.57 0.45 -10.35
N ILE A 62 -11.26 1.58 -10.24
CA ILE A 62 -11.48 2.30 -8.98
C ILE A 62 -12.32 1.46 -8.01
N GLY A 63 -11.80 1.26 -6.80
CA GLY A 63 -12.43 0.49 -5.73
C GLY A 63 -12.34 -1.03 -5.94
N GLY A 64 -11.74 -1.47 -7.04
CA GLY A 64 -11.54 -2.88 -7.35
C GLY A 64 -10.22 -3.44 -6.83
N GLU A 65 -9.87 -4.62 -7.36
CA GLU A 65 -8.64 -5.33 -7.04
C GLU A 65 -7.43 -4.65 -7.69
N HIS A 66 -6.38 -4.44 -6.89
CA HIS A 66 -5.17 -3.76 -7.34
C HIS A 66 -3.99 -4.03 -6.41
N TYR A 67 -2.80 -3.82 -6.96
CA TYR A 67 -1.57 -3.71 -6.19
C TYR A 67 -0.93 -2.35 -6.47
N SER A 68 -0.77 -1.53 -5.43
CA SER A 68 -0.22 -0.19 -5.54
C SER A 68 0.94 0.02 -4.58
N PHE A 69 1.88 0.88 -4.95
CA PHE A 69 2.92 1.31 -4.03
C PHE A 69 3.37 2.75 -4.29
N VAL A 70 3.89 3.38 -3.23
CA VAL A 70 4.37 4.76 -3.24
C VAL A 70 5.84 4.77 -2.83
N MET A 71 6.67 5.41 -3.65
CA MET A 71 8.10 5.56 -3.40
C MET A 71 8.48 7.02 -3.50
N GLN A 72 9.27 7.50 -2.55
CA GLN A 72 9.82 8.85 -2.60
C GLN A 72 10.89 8.94 -3.70
N GLU A 73 10.83 9.99 -4.52
CA GLU A 73 11.69 10.12 -5.70
C GLU A 73 13.17 10.27 -5.34
N ASN A 74 13.50 11.15 -4.40
CA ASN A 74 14.89 11.56 -4.16
C ASN A 74 15.76 10.51 -3.44
N ASN A 75 15.19 9.69 -2.56
CA ASN A 75 15.91 8.75 -1.71
C ASN A 75 15.43 7.30 -1.88
N HIS A 76 14.45 7.08 -2.77
CA HIS A 76 13.85 5.77 -3.04
C HIS A 76 13.31 5.09 -1.77
N LYS A 77 12.84 5.86 -0.80
CA LYS A 77 12.18 5.34 0.40
C LYS A 77 10.79 4.84 0.03
N LEU A 78 10.47 3.62 0.45
CA LEU A 78 9.12 3.06 0.31
C LEU A 78 8.20 3.72 1.33
N LEU A 79 7.21 4.48 0.87
CA LEU A 79 6.24 5.16 1.73
C LEU A 79 4.98 4.34 1.95
N GLY A 80 4.64 3.46 1.02
CA GLY A 80 3.59 2.50 1.26
C GLY A 80 3.38 1.49 0.14
N ILE A 81 2.62 0.45 0.47
CA ILE A 81 2.17 -0.62 -0.41
C ILE A 81 0.74 -0.93 -0.02
N THR A 82 -0.12 -1.24 -0.98
CA THR A 82 -1.43 -1.82 -0.76
C THR A 82 -1.71 -2.90 -1.79
N TRP A 83 -2.19 -4.05 -1.32
CA TRP A 83 -2.72 -5.14 -2.12
C TRP A 83 -4.18 -5.37 -1.73
N MET A 84 -5.08 -5.01 -2.63
CA MET A 84 -6.51 -5.21 -2.50
C MET A 84 -6.90 -6.35 -3.43
N ASP A 85 -7.29 -7.49 -2.87
CA ASP A 85 -7.61 -8.70 -3.62
C ASP A 85 -8.62 -9.55 -2.86
N GLU A 86 -9.56 -10.13 -3.58
CA GLU A 86 -10.61 -11.00 -3.06
C GLU A 86 -10.02 -12.21 -2.32
N SER A 87 -8.86 -12.72 -2.76
CA SER A 87 -8.19 -13.84 -2.09
C SER A 87 -7.78 -13.54 -0.65
N LEU A 88 -7.69 -12.26 -0.28
CA LEU A 88 -7.38 -11.82 1.09
C LEU A 88 -8.62 -11.72 1.99
N SER A 89 -9.82 -11.95 1.46
CA SER A 89 -11.08 -11.90 2.22
C SER A 89 -11.36 -13.15 3.06
N TYR A 90 -10.62 -14.25 2.84
CA TYR A 90 -10.85 -15.52 3.52
C TYR A 90 -9.57 -16.18 4.03
N GLY A 91 -9.70 -16.96 5.10
CA GLY A 91 -8.60 -17.70 5.72
C GLY A 91 -8.27 -17.22 7.13
N ASN A 92 -7.24 -17.82 7.73
CA ASN A 92 -6.86 -17.52 9.11
C ASN A 92 -5.92 -16.31 9.16
N LEU A 93 -6.33 -15.29 9.91
CA LEU A 93 -5.51 -14.13 10.21
C LEU A 93 -4.41 -14.49 11.22
N PRO A 94 -3.24 -13.82 11.15
CA PRO A 94 -2.23 -13.95 12.17
C PRO A 94 -2.76 -13.46 13.53
N SER A 95 -2.29 -14.10 14.60
CA SER A 95 -2.42 -13.62 15.97
C SER A 95 -1.69 -12.27 16.15
N LYS A 96 -1.87 -11.62 17.30
CA LYS A 96 -1.21 -10.33 17.57
C LYS A 96 0.31 -10.49 17.65
N GLU A 97 0.75 -11.59 18.26
CA GLU A 97 2.14 -11.98 18.40
C GLU A 97 2.77 -12.29 17.03
N GLU A 98 2.12 -13.11 16.20
CA GLU A 98 2.59 -13.40 14.84
C GLU A 98 2.63 -12.13 13.97
N THR A 99 1.67 -11.22 14.15
CA THR A 99 1.63 -9.94 13.44
C THR A 99 2.83 -9.06 13.79
N GLU A 100 3.26 -9.07 15.05
CA GLU A 100 4.44 -8.33 15.49
C GLU A 100 5.73 -8.90 14.88
N GLU A 101 5.90 -10.23 14.88
CA GLU A 101 7.06 -10.89 14.25
C GLU A 101 7.12 -10.61 12.74
N LEU A 102 5.97 -10.65 12.06
CA LEU A 102 5.86 -10.28 10.65
C LEU A 102 6.18 -8.80 10.42
N ALA A 103 5.70 -7.92 11.31
CA ALA A 103 5.98 -6.49 11.25
C ALA A 103 7.47 -6.20 11.40
N GLU A 104 8.13 -6.79 12.40
CA GLU A 104 9.58 -6.66 12.61
C GLU A 104 10.36 -7.10 11.37
N SER A 105 10.08 -8.30 10.87
CA SER A 105 10.74 -8.86 9.69
C SER A 105 10.57 -7.98 8.46
N PHE A 106 9.35 -7.53 8.18
CA PHE A 106 9.06 -6.68 7.03
C PHE A 106 9.69 -5.29 7.15
N LEU A 107 9.55 -4.63 8.31
CA LEU A 107 10.03 -3.27 8.53
C LEU A 107 11.57 -3.22 8.48
N ASN A 108 12.25 -4.20 9.07
CA ASN A 108 13.71 -4.31 9.00
C ASN A 108 14.22 -4.67 7.59
N LYS A 109 13.41 -5.35 6.77
CA LYS A 109 13.73 -5.60 5.36
C LYS A 109 13.71 -4.33 4.53
N ILE A 110 12.72 -3.45 4.73
CA ILE A 110 12.56 -2.23 3.93
C ILE A 110 13.48 -1.10 4.37
N GLU A 111 13.71 -0.96 5.69
CA GLU A 111 14.57 0.05 6.30
C GLU A 111 15.19 -0.56 7.57
N PRO A 112 16.43 -1.09 7.50
CA PRO A 112 17.09 -1.68 8.66
C PRO A 112 17.19 -0.69 9.82
N GLY A 113 16.75 -1.08 11.02
CA GLY A 113 16.74 -0.21 12.20
C GLY A 113 15.43 0.57 12.38
N LEU A 114 14.47 0.46 11.45
CA LEU A 114 13.19 1.16 11.54
C LEU A 114 12.34 0.60 12.68
N PHE A 115 12.26 -0.72 12.82
CA PHE A 115 11.40 -1.36 13.83
C PHE A 115 11.78 -0.94 15.25
N GLU A 116 13.08 -0.85 15.54
CA GLU A 116 13.63 -0.49 16.84
C GLU A 116 13.37 0.98 17.21
N ARG A 117 13.13 1.84 16.21
CA ARG A 117 12.78 3.26 16.41
C ARG A 117 11.27 3.46 16.59
N LEU A 118 10.46 2.47 16.23
CA LEU A 118 9.01 2.56 16.28
C LEU A 118 8.47 2.28 17.69
N GLU A 119 7.59 3.16 18.14
CA GLU A 119 6.81 2.95 19.35
C GLU A 119 5.49 2.27 18.98
N HIS A 120 5.34 1.00 19.36
CA HIS A 120 4.07 0.28 19.20
C HIS A 120 2.92 1.03 19.90
N LYS A 121 1.77 1.13 19.23
CA LYS A 121 0.57 1.75 19.77
C LYS A 121 -0.52 0.73 20.05
N TRP A 122 -0.83 -0.11 19.07
CA TRP A 122 -1.80 -1.17 19.20
C TRP A 122 -1.73 -2.14 18.03
N THR A 123 -2.28 -3.34 18.27
CA THR A 123 -2.51 -4.37 17.25
C THR A 123 -3.97 -4.77 17.28
N ASP A 124 -4.69 -4.59 16.17
CA ASP A 124 -6.13 -4.87 16.09
C ASP A 124 -6.60 -5.14 14.65
N LEU A 125 -7.82 -5.67 14.50
CA LEU A 125 -8.42 -5.91 13.19
C LEU A 125 -8.64 -4.60 12.43
N HIS A 126 -8.43 -4.67 11.11
CA HIS A 126 -8.68 -3.58 10.18
C HIS A 126 -9.42 -4.15 8.96
N HIS A 127 -10.43 -3.42 8.51
CA HIS A 127 -11.29 -3.80 7.40
C HIS A 127 -11.17 -2.78 6.28
N GLU A 128 -11.08 -3.27 5.06
CA GLU A 128 -11.18 -2.51 3.81
C GLU A 128 -12.23 -3.17 2.92
N THR A 129 -12.82 -2.42 2.01
CA THR A 129 -13.84 -2.95 1.09
C THR A 129 -13.35 -2.82 -0.34
N ILE A 130 -13.57 -3.87 -1.13
CA ILE A 130 -13.30 -3.89 -2.57
C ILE A 130 -14.57 -4.28 -3.33
N LEU A 131 -14.65 -3.83 -4.59
CA LEU A 131 -15.73 -4.19 -5.52
C LEU A 131 -15.27 -5.36 -6.39
N VAL A 132 -15.95 -6.49 -6.28
CA VAL A 132 -15.73 -7.67 -7.12
C VAL A 132 -16.97 -7.98 -7.94
N ARG A 133 -16.82 -8.58 -9.13
CA ARG A 133 -17.95 -9.05 -9.93
C ARG A 133 -18.39 -10.42 -9.42
N ASN A 134 -19.68 -10.54 -9.10
CA ASN A 134 -20.28 -11.81 -8.76
C ASN A 134 -20.57 -12.67 -10.01
N HIS A 135 -21.11 -13.87 -9.79
CA HIS A 135 -21.47 -14.80 -10.87
C HIS A 135 -22.51 -14.26 -11.87
N ASP A 136 -23.32 -13.27 -11.46
CA ASP A 136 -24.32 -12.62 -12.30
C ASP A 136 -23.74 -11.40 -13.07
N GLY A 137 -22.46 -11.09 -12.86
CA GLY A 137 -21.74 -9.98 -13.51
C GLY A 137 -21.96 -8.62 -12.85
N GLU A 138 -22.68 -8.58 -11.72
CA GLU A 138 -22.91 -7.38 -10.92
C GLU A 138 -21.75 -7.14 -9.94
N HIS A 139 -21.48 -5.88 -9.60
CA HIS A 139 -20.47 -5.56 -8.60
C HIS A 139 -21.03 -5.75 -7.19
N GLU A 140 -20.30 -6.47 -6.34
CA GLU A 140 -20.57 -6.65 -4.92
C GLU A 140 -19.41 -6.17 -4.06
N GLU A 141 -19.73 -5.70 -2.86
CA GLU A 141 -18.73 -5.29 -1.87
C GLU A 141 -18.23 -6.52 -1.10
N VAL A 142 -16.92 -6.76 -1.16
CA VAL A 142 -16.22 -7.77 -0.37
C VAL A 142 -15.33 -7.09 0.65
N VAL A 143 -15.38 -7.59 1.89
CA VAL A 143 -14.55 -7.09 2.99
C VAL A 143 -13.23 -7.85 3.03
N VAL A 144 -12.13 -7.11 2.85
CA VAL A 144 -10.77 -7.59 3.09
C VAL A 144 -10.41 -7.25 4.53
N THR A 145 -10.10 -8.27 5.34
CA THR A 145 -9.74 -8.09 6.75
C THR A 145 -8.28 -8.44 6.98
N GLY A 146 -7.58 -7.63 7.76
CA GLY A 146 -6.23 -7.93 8.22
C GLY A 146 -6.00 -7.53 9.68
N MET A 147 -4.91 -8.04 10.25
CA MET A 147 -4.41 -7.61 11.55
C MET A 147 -3.43 -6.46 11.36
N LYS A 148 -3.77 -5.30 11.90
CA LYS A 148 -3.00 -4.06 11.77
C LYS A 148 -2.11 -3.87 12.98
N TYR A 149 -0.81 -3.69 12.73
CA TYR A 149 0.18 -3.27 13.73
C TYR A 149 0.49 -1.79 13.51
N LYS A 150 0.02 -0.93 14.43
CA LYS A 150 0.17 0.53 14.33
C LYS A 150 1.28 1.02 15.25
N CYS A 151 2.14 1.88 14.69
CA CYS A 151 3.30 2.43 15.36
C CYS A 151 3.35 3.96 15.23
N TYR A 152 4.14 4.56 16.09
CA TYR A 152 4.52 5.96 16.03
C TYR A 152 6.04 6.10 16.00
N LEU A 153 6.55 6.94 15.13
CA LEU A 153 7.97 7.25 15.04
C LEU A 153 8.22 8.60 15.71
N ARG A 154 8.77 8.56 16.93
CA ARG A 154 8.88 9.76 17.78
C ARG A 154 9.76 10.84 17.18
N ASP A 155 10.89 10.45 16.58
CA ASP A 155 11.88 11.38 16.04
C ASP A 155 11.34 12.17 14.83
N GLU A 156 10.44 11.55 14.05
CA GLU A 156 9.85 12.16 12.85
C GLU A 156 8.42 12.69 13.08
N GLN A 157 7.87 12.45 14.28
CA GLN A 157 6.53 12.82 14.69
C GLN A 157 5.43 12.36 13.72
N ASN A 158 5.59 11.15 13.17
CA ASN A 158 4.67 10.57 12.22
C ASN A 158 4.30 9.14 12.60
N TYR A 159 3.30 8.58 11.93
CA TYR A 159 2.83 7.23 12.12
C TYR A 159 3.29 6.32 10.99
N ALA A 160 3.44 5.04 11.33
CA ALA A 160 3.57 3.95 10.38
C ALA A 160 2.65 2.81 10.80
N TRP A 161 2.24 1.98 9.85
CA TRP A 161 1.54 0.75 10.13
C TRP A 161 1.76 -0.29 9.05
N VAL A 162 1.61 -1.54 9.44
CA VAL A 162 1.50 -2.69 8.54
C VAL A 162 0.19 -3.42 8.84
N ILE A 163 -0.39 -4.04 7.83
CA ILE A 163 -1.60 -4.84 7.89
C ILE A 163 -1.30 -6.17 7.22
N PHE A 164 -1.45 -7.26 7.99
CA PHE A 164 -1.26 -8.62 7.48
C PHE A 164 -2.59 -9.36 7.41
N GLY A 165 -2.83 -9.97 6.26
CA GLY A 165 -4.01 -10.77 5.96
C GLY A 165 -3.81 -12.25 6.22
N PRO A 166 -4.71 -13.08 5.67
CA PRO A 166 -4.63 -14.52 5.75
C PRO A 166 -3.26 -15.08 5.36
N GLY A 167 -2.76 -16.05 6.12
CA GLY A 167 -1.46 -16.66 5.86
C GLY A 167 -0.25 -15.72 6.03
N GLY A 168 -0.43 -14.57 6.69
CA GLY A 168 0.64 -13.59 6.94
C GLY A 168 1.00 -12.75 5.71
N GLN A 169 0.12 -12.70 4.69
CA GLN A 169 0.35 -11.89 3.50
C GLN A 169 0.25 -10.40 3.82
N LEU A 170 1.18 -9.59 3.31
CA LEU A 170 1.12 -8.14 3.46
C LEU A 170 -0.04 -7.58 2.63
N ILE A 171 -1.02 -6.98 3.31
CA ILE A 171 -2.11 -6.24 2.67
C ILE A 171 -1.67 -4.80 2.46
N THR A 172 -1.35 -4.08 3.55
CA THR A 172 -1.03 -2.66 3.47
C THR A 172 0.17 -2.33 4.35
N PHE A 173 1.07 -1.50 3.85
CA PHE A 173 2.09 -0.80 4.62
C PHE A 173 1.99 0.68 4.31
N GLU A 174 2.05 1.55 5.32
CA GLU A 174 2.21 2.98 5.13
C GLU A 174 3.15 3.56 6.20
N GLN A 175 3.97 4.54 5.82
CA GLN A 175 4.80 5.31 6.75
C GLN A 175 4.87 6.79 6.36
N GLY A 176 5.33 7.63 7.28
CA GLY A 176 5.39 9.07 7.07
C GLY A 176 4.02 9.73 7.20
N ILE A 177 3.13 9.18 8.02
CA ILE A 177 1.75 9.67 8.14
C ILE A 177 1.64 10.70 9.26
N TYR A 178 1.34 11.96 8.92
CA TYR A 178 1.07 13.02 9.87
C TYR A 178 -0.39 13.05 10.31
N TRP A 179 -0.61 13.45 11.56
CA TRP A 179 -1.91 13.43 12.21
C TRP A 179 -2.17 14.73 13.00
N GLU A 180 -3.15 15.52 12.56
CA GLU A 180 -3.56 16.79 13.19
C GLU A 180 -5.09 16.80 13.36
N GLY A 181 -5.59 16.22 14.45
CA GLY A 181 -7.05 15.99 14.62
C GLY A 181 -7.64 14.97 13.63
N GLY A 182 -6.82 14.43 12.73
CA GLY A 182 -7.13 13.48 11.67
C GLY A 182 -5.89 13.28 10.79
N ARG A 183 -5.91 12.30 9.87
CA ARG A 183 -4.84 12.14 8.88
C ARG A 183 -4.82 13.37 7.96
N VAL A 184 -3.65 14.01 7.83
CA VAL A 184 -3.43 15.09 6.88
C VAL A 184 -2.58 14.67 5.69
N THR A 185 -1.81 13.57 5.82
CA THR A 185 -1.05 12.98 4.72
C THR A 185 -1.98 12.41 3.65
N GLU A 186 -1.60 12.62 2.39
CA GLU A 186 -2.30 12.19 1.19
C GLU A 186 -2.49 10.67 1.17
N LYS A 187 -3.58 10.18 0.55
CA LYS A 187 -4.00 8.77 0.53
C LYS A 187 -3.84 8.11 -0.83
N TRP A 188 -2.63 8.17 -1.40
CA TRP A 188 -2.37 7.71 -2.77
C TRP A 188 -2.64 6.21 -3.04
N LEU A 189 -2.72 5.40 -1.98
CA LEU A 189 -2.97 3.95 -2.06
C LEU A 189 -4.45 3.57 -1.96
N HIS A 190 -5.33 4.55 -1.72
CA HIS A 190 -6.75 4.31 -1.46
C HIS A 190 -7.55 4.99 -2.56
N ASP A 191 -8.53 4.27 -3.10
CA ASP A 191 -9.39 4.75 -4.18
C ASP A 191 -10.56 5.65 -3.68
N SER A 192 -10.38 6.30 -2.51
CA SER A 192 -11.39 7.09 -1.78
C SER A 192 -11.27 8.59 -1.99
#